data_AF-A0A7W7FY93-F1
#
_entry.id   AF-A0A7W7FY93-F1
#
_cell.length_a   1.000
_cell.length_b   1.000
_cell.length_c   1.000
_cell.angle_alpha   90.00
_cell.angle_beta   90.00
_cell.angle_gamma   90.00
#
_symmetry.space_group_name_H-M   'P 1'
#
loop_
_entity.id
_entity.type
_entity.pdbx_description
1 polymer ?
#
loop_
_entity_poly.entity_id
_entity_poly.type
_entity_poly.pdbx_seq_one_letter_code
_entity_poly.pdbx_strand_id
1 'polypeptide(L)'
;MLVNGAVITGKGAAKGRTAEEIDQIRTVLRGRFDDLSAEYEEALAENQKLRLAEMGDSAGDDQADSGSKTAERDAASSLLRTLSDRRTQAEHAMQRLEEGTYGNCEGCSNPIPWERLEIFPSATTCVHCKQNRERRAG
;
A
#
# COMPACT_ATOMS: atom_id res chain seq x y z
N MET A 1 -9.77 19.87 -31.49
CA MET A 1 -9.38 20.59 -30.26
C MET A 1 -7.94 20.20 -29.97
N LEU A 2 -7.06 21.19 -29.81
CA LEU A 2 -5.62 20.99 -29.66
C LEU A 2 -5.34 20.39 -28.27
N VAL A 3 -4.96 19.11 -28.20
CA VAL A 3 -4.45 18.51 -26.97
C VAL A 3 -3.05 19.07 -26.74
N ASN A 4 -2.96 20.15 -25.96
CA ASN A 4 -1.69 20.68 -25.47
C ASN A 4 -1.08 19.65 -24.50
N GLY A 5 -0.31 18.71 -25.05
CA GLY A 5 0.51 17.77 -24.29
C GLY A 5 1.65 18.51 -23.61
N ALA A 6 1.37 19.13 -22.47
CA ALA A 6 2.38 19.65 -21.57
C ALA A 6 3.15 18.45 -20.99
N VAL A 7 4.29 18.13 -21.60
CA VAL A 7 5.24 17.14 -21.07
C VAL A 7 5.84 17.73 -19.81
N ILE A 8 5.59 17.09 -18.67
CA ILE A 8 6.10 17.54 -17.37
C ILE A 8 7.58 17.16 -17.28
N THR A 9 8.49 18.09 -17.58
CA THR A 9 9.94 17.86 -17.58
C THR A 9 10.55 18.16 -16.20
N GLY A 10 10.19 17.35 -15.21
CA GLY A 10 10.88 17.31 -13.91
C GLY A 10 12.25 16.63 -14.04
N LYS A 11 13.29 17.24 -13.46
CA LYS A 11 14.71 16.84 -13.53
C LYS A 11 14.92 15.43 -12.95
N GLY A 12 14.73 14.41 -13.78
CA GLY A 12 14.86 13.00 -13.43
C GLY A 12 13.58 12.18 -13.59
N ALA A 13 12.40 12.80 -13.75
CA ALA A 13 11.15 12.10 -13.98
C ALA A 13 11.19 11.37 -15.32
N ALA A 14 10.69 10.12 -15.35
CA ALA A 14 10.55 9.28 -16.52
C ALA A 14 10.31 10.08 -17.81
N LYS A 15 11.19 9.90 -18.81
CA LYS A 15 11.01 10.47 -20.16
C LYS A 15 9.55 10.34 -20.61
N GLY A 16 8.85 11.46 -20.73
CA GLY A 16 7.69 11.59 -21.63
C GLY A 16 6.34 11.06 -21.16
N ARG A 17 5.96 11.19 -19.88
CA ARG A 17 4.56 10.97 -19.47
C ARG A 17 3.71 12.22 -19.64
N THR A 18 2.52 12.03 -20.18
CA THR A 18 1.50 13.07 -20.35
C THR A 18 0.85 13.39 -19.00
N ALA A 19 0.32 14.60 -18.88
CA ALA A 19 -0.47 14.99 -17.70
C ALA A 19 -1.68 14.05 -17.49
N GLU A 20 -2.28 13.57 -18.58
CA GLU A 20 -3.41 12.63 -18.57
C GLU A 20 -3.03 11.28 -17.92
N GLU A 21 -1.90 10.68 -18.33
CA GLU A 21 -1.40 9.42 -17.76
C GLU A 21 -1.13 9.55 -16.24
N ILE A 22 -0.55 10.68 -15.83
CA ILE A 22 -0.28 10.97 -14.42
C ILE A 22 -1.58 11.14 -13.63
N ASP A 23 -2.59 11.79 -14.21
CA ASP A 23 -3.90 11.96 -13.56
C ASP A 23 -4.68 10.64 -13.46
N GLN A 24 -4.56 9.78 -14.47
CA GLN A 24 -5.13 8.43 -14.41
C GLN A 24 -4.52 7.62 -13.26
N ILE A 25 -3.19 7.63 -13.11
CA ILE A 25 -2.52 6.96 -11.99
C ILE A 25 -2.95 7.56 -10.64
N ARG A 26 -3.06 8.90 -10.55
CA ARG A 26 -3.54 9.58 -9.33
C ARG A 26 -4.94 9.09 -8.96
N THR A 27 -5.84 9.00 -9.92
CA THR A 27 -7.21 8.52 -9.72
C THR A 27 -7.22 7.07 -9.21
N VAL A 28 -6.43 6.20 -9.82
CA VAL A 28 -6.32 4.79 -9.40
C VAL A 28 -5.73 4.67 -7.98
N LEU A 29 -4.71 5.46 -7.64
CA LEU A 29 -4.11 5.45 -6.31
C LEU A 29 -5.07 5.96 -5.24
N ARG A 30 -5.84 7.02 -5.54
CA ARG A 30 -6.85 7.56 -4.62
C ARG A 30 -7.92 6.52 -4.33
N GLY A 31 -8.51 5.92 -5.37
CA GLY A 31 -9.53 4.88 -5.19
C GLY A 31 -9.01 3.71 -4.35
N ARG A 32 -7.80 3.22 -4.63
CA ARG A 32 -7.18 2.19 -3.81
C ARG A 32 -6.95 2.60 -2.36
N PHE A 33 -6.54 3.84 -2.11
CA PHE A 33 -6.36 4.34 -0.75
C PHE A 33 -7.70 4.39 0.00
N ASP A 34 -8.77 4.84 -0.67
CA ASP A 34 -10.11 4.91 -0.09
C ASP A 34 -10.65 3.51 0.23
N ASP A 35 -10.51 2.57 -0.71
CA ASP A 35 -10.89 1.15 -0.53
C ASP A 35 -10.12 0.51 0.65
N LEU A 36 -8.79 0.65 0.66
CA LEU A 36 -7.93 0.13 1.74
C LEU A 36 -8.24 0.78 3.09
N SER A 37 -8.66 2.05 3.09
CA SER A 37 -9.05 2.74 4.31
C SER A 37 -10.36 2.18 4.87
N ALA A 38 -11.36 1.95 4.01
CA ALA A 38 -12.61 1.30 4.43
C ALA A 38 -12.35 -0.12 4.98
N GLU A 39 -11.58 -0.94 4.26
CA GLU A 39 -11.20 -2.29 4.72
C GLU A 39 -10.44 -2.25 6.06
N TYR A 40 -9.55 -1.27 6.24
CA TYR A 40 -8.79 -1.10 7.48
C TYR A 40 -9.70 -0.77 8.67
N GLU A 41 -10.65 0.15 8.51
CA GLU A 41 -11.59 0.52 9.57
C GLU A 41 -12.49 -0.65 9.98
N GLU A 42 -12.97 -1.44 9.00
CA GLU A 42 -13.74 -2.66 9.27
C GLU A 42 -12.92 -3.70 10.04
N ALA A 43 -11.69 -3.97 9.59
CA ALA A 43 -10.77 -4.89 10.26
C ALA A 43 -10.41 -4.41 11.67
N LEU A 44 -10.33 -3.10 11.88
CA LEU A 44 -10.02 -2.50 13.19
C LEU A 44 -11.18 -2.70 14.16
N ALA A 45 -12.41 -2.44 13.71
CA ALA A 45 -13.61 -2.67 14.49
C ALA A 45 -13.73 -4.16 14.89
N GLU A 46 -13.43 -5.09 13.97
CA GLU A 46 -13.47 -6.52 14.28
C GLU A 46 -12.37 -6.94 15.27
N ASN A 47 -11.14 -6.45 15.09
CA ASN A 47 -10.07 -6.70 16.05
C ASN A 47 -10.43 -6.20 17.46
N GLN A 48 -11.07 -5.04 17.56
CA GLN A 48 -11.53 -4.50 18.84
C GLN A 48 -12.59 -5.38 19.50
N LYS A 49 -13.56 -5.90 18.74
CA LYS A 49 -14.56 -6.85 19.28
C LYS A 49 -13.91 -8.11 19.84
N LEU A 50 -12.96 -8.70 19.11
CA LEU A 50 -12.21 -9.87 19.58
C LEU A 50 -11.46 -9.60 20.88
N ARG A 51 -10.87 -8.40 21.03
CA ARG A 51 -10.23 -7.99 22.29
C ARG A 51 -11.21 -7.84 23.46
N LEU A 52 -12.41 -7.31 23.21
CA LEU A 52 -13.42 -7.14 24.25
C LEU A 52 -14.02 -8.48 24.69
N ALA A 53 -14.22 -9.42 23.76
CA ALA A 53 -14.74 -10.75 24.06
C ALA A 53 -13.82 -11.53 25.03
N GLU A 54 -12.50 -11.45 24.85
CA GLU A 54 -11.52 -12.07 25.75
C GLU A 54 -11.65 -11.59 27.21
N MET A 55 -11.88 -10.29 27.41
CA MET A 55 -11.98 -9.72 28.77
C MET A 55 -13.24 -10.19 29.51
N GLY A 56 -14.28 -10.61 28.78
CA GLY A 56 -15.57 -11.04 29.35
C GLY A 56 -15.66 -12.52 29.68
N ASP A 57 -14.77 -13.37 29.15
CA ASP A 57 -14.99 -14.82 29.05
C ASP A 57 -13.99 -15.68 29.86
N SER A 58 -13.34 -15.07 30.85
CA SER A 58 -12.22 -15.69 31.60
C SER A 58 -12.62 -16.82 32.58
N ALA A 59 -13.90 -17.16 32.68
CA ALA A 59 -14.42 -18.16 33.62
C ALA A 59 -14.99 -19.39 32.88
N GLY A 60 -14.14 -20.18 32.25
CA GLY A 60 -14.58 -21.46 31.65
C GLY A 60 -13.76 -21.97 30.47
N ASP A 61 -12.87 -21.16 29.90
CA ASP A 61 -12.06 -21.57 28.73
C ASP A 61 -11.17 -22.76 29.07
N ASP A 62 -11.26 -23.81 28.25
CA ASP A 62 -10.25 -24.85 28.23
C ASP A 62 -9.02 -24.42 27.41
N GLN A 63 -7.97 -25.26 27.42
CA GLN A 63 -6.73 -24.96 26.70
C GLN A 63 -6.92 -24.88 25.18
N ALA A 64 -7.95 -25.55 24.62
CA ALA A 64 -8.25 -25.52 23.20
C ALA A 64 -8.94 -24.22 22.79
N ASP A 65 -9.87 -23.73 23.63
CA ASP A 65 -10.55 -22.43 23.42
C ASP A 65 -9.56 -21.26 23.50
N SER A 66 -8.65 -21.31 24.48
CA SER A 66 -7.58 -20.30 24.63
C SER A 66 -6.63 -20.25 23.42
N GLY A 67 -6.31 -21.42 22.85
CA GLY A 67 -5.46 -21.52 21.65
C GLY A 67 -6.14 -20.95 20.40
N SER A 68 -7.42 -21.26 20.20
CA SER A 68 -8.23 -20.76 19.09
C SER A 68 -8.38 -19.24 19.13
N LYS A 69 -8.74 -18.68 20.29
CA LYS A 69 -8.86 -17.23 20.51
C LYS A 69 -7.55 -16.49 20.23
N THR A 70 -6.42 -17.06 20.61
CA THR A 70 -5.09 -16.48 20.34
C THR A 70 -4.79 -16.44 18.83
N ALA A 71 -5.03 -17.55 18.12
CA ALA A 71 -4.80 -17.64 16.68
C ALA A 71 -5.68 -16.64 15.88
N GLU A 72 -6.94 -16.47 16.28
CA GLU A 72 -7.84 -15.50 15.66
C GLU A 72 -7.35 -14.05 15.83
N ARG A 73 -6.81 -13.70 17.01
CA ARG A 73 -6.25 -12.37 17.27
C ARG A 73 -4.98 -12.11 16.48
N ASP A 74 -4.11 -13.10 16.38
CA ASP A 74 -2.88 -13.01 15.59
C ASP A 74 -3.21 -12.83 14.11
N ALA A 75 -4.22 -13.57 13.60
CA ALA A 75 -4.71 -13.40 12.24
C ALA A 75 -5.29 -11.99 12.01
N ALA A 76 -6.14 -11.50 12.91
CA ALA A 76 -6.72 -10.15 12.82
C ALA A 76 -5.64 -9.05 12.88
N SER A 77 -4.64 -9.22 13.75
CA SER A 77 -3.53 -8.27 13.87
C SER A 77 -2.62 -8.29 12.63
N SER A 78 -2.39 -9.46 12.05
CA SER A 78 -1.62 -9.62 10.80
C SER A 78 -2.34 -8.97 9.61
N LEU A 79 -3.66 -9.12 9.54
CA LEU A 79 -4.50 -8.45 8.53
C LEU A 79 -4.39 -6.93 8.65
N LEU A 80 -4.58 -6.38 9.85
CA LEU A 80 -4.45 -4.94 10.12
C LEU A 80 -3.10 -4.38 9.68
N ARG A 81 -1.99 -5.07 10.01
CA ARG A 81 -0.65 -4.67 9.57
C ARG A 81 -0.56 -4.65 8.04
N THR A 82 -1.06 -5.70 7.39
CA THR A 82 -1.04 -5.80 5.91
C THR A 82 -1.84 -4.68 5.24
N LEU A 83 -3.03 -4.37 5.75
CA LEU A 83 -3.88 -3.28 5.22
C LEU A 83 -3.21 -1.92 5.46
N SER A 84 -2.68 -1.68 6.65
CA SER A 84 -1.94 -0.45 6.98
C SER A 84 -0.74 -0.25 6.05
N ASP A 85 0.06 -1.29 5.81
CA ASP A 85 1.23 -1.22 4.94
C ASP A 85 0.83 -0.87 3.50
N ARG A 86 -0.24 -1.50 2.98
CA ARG A 86 -0.77 -1.22 1.64
C ARG A 86 -1.33 0.21 1.53
N ARG A 87 -2.07 0.66 2.54
CA ARG A 87 -2.63 2.03 2.60
C ARG A 87 -1.49 3.06 2.59
N THR A 88 -0.51 2.88 3.45
CA THR A 88 0.68 3.74 3.53
C THR A 88 1.45 3.74 2.20
N GLN A 89 1.55 2.60 1.52
CA GLN A 89 2.20 2.53 0.22
C GLN A 89 1.43 3.30 -0.87
N ALA A 90 0.09 3.25 -0.87
CA ALA A 90 -0.72 4.04 -1.80
C ALA A 90 -0.61 5.54 -1.52
N GLU A 91 -0.67 5.94 -0.25
CA GLU A 91 -0.47 7.33 0.19
C GLU A 91 0.90 7.87 -0.22
N HIS A 92 1.96 7.10 0.04
CA HIS A 92 3.31 7.47 -0.32
C HIS A 92 3.49 7.63 -1.84
N ALA A 93 2.88 6.75 -2.64
CA ALA A 93 2.89 6.90 -4.09
C ALA A 93 2.19 8.19 -4.55
N MET A 94 1.09 8.59 -3.90
CA MET A 94 0.41 9.87 -4.17
C MET A 94 1.28 11.07 -3.81
N GLN A 95 1.93 11.06 -2.64
CA GLN A 95 2.86 12.12 -2.25
C GLN A 95 3.98 12.30 -3.29
N ARG A 96 4.52 11.20 -3.81
CA ARG A 96 5.56 11.24 -4.84
C ARG A 96 5.08 11.81 -6.18
N LEU A 97 3.78 11.69 -6.50
CA LEU A 97 3.19 12.36 -7.66
C LEU A 97 3.18 13.88 -7.45
N GLU A 98 2.84 14.33 -6.24
CA GLU A 98 2.83 15.76 -5.87
C GLU A 98 4.24 16.36 -5.89
N GLU A 99 5.24 15.61 -5.42
CA GLU A 99 6.65 16.01 -5.43
C GLU A 99 7.31 15.90 -6.82
N GLY A 100 6.61 15.32 -7.80
CA GLY A 100 7.15 15.09 -9.15
C GLY A 100 8.27 14.05 -9.21
N THR A 101 8.42 13.21 -8.18
CA THR A 101 9.44 12.15 -8.12
C THR A 101 8.89 10.79 -8.53
N TYR A 102 7.58 10.66 -8.72
CA TYR A 102 6.92 9.41 -9.11
C TYR A 102 7.52 8.83 -10.40
N GLY A 103 7.63 7.50 -10.43
CA GLY A 103 8.24 6.77 -11.53
C GLY A 103 9.74 6.56 -11.43
N ASN A 104 10.41 7.12 -10.41
CA ASN A 104 11.80 6.80 -10.09
C ASN A 104 11.92 5.84 -8.91
N CYS A 105 12.90 4.95 -8.93
CA CYS A 105 13.16 4.03 -7.82
C CYS A 105 13.75 4.78 -6.63
N GLU A 106 13.20 4.60 -5.42
CA GLU A 106 13.77 5.22 -4.21
C GLU A 106 15.11 4.60 -3.78
N GLY A 107 15.36 3.34 -4.16
CA GLY A 107 16.58 2.64 -3.75
C GLY A 107 17.81 2.92 -4.63
N CYS A 108 17.60 3.27 -5.90
CA CYS A 108 18.69 3.46 -6.86
C CYS A 108 18.50 4.63 -7.83
N SER A 109 17.43 5.41 -7.68
CA SER A 109 17.07 6.57 -8.52
C SER A 109 16.83 6.29 -10.00
N ASN A 110 17.00 5.04 -10.45
CA ASN A 110 16.71 4.64 -11.82
C ASN A 110 15.20 4.66 -12.11
N PRO A 111 14.78 4.94 -13.36
CA PRO A 111 13.37 4.93 -13.73
C PRO A 111 12.76 3.53 -13.55
N ILE A 112 11.53 3.48 -13.06
CA ILE A 112 10.69 2.30 -12.98
C ILE A 112 9.94 2.17 -14.32
N PRO A 113 9.92 0.98 -14.96
CA PRO A 113 9.15 0.77 -16.17
C PRO A 113 7.68 1.16 -15.99
N TRP A 114 7.11 1.85 -16.96
CA TRP A 114 5.74 2.37 -16.85
C TRP A 114 4.70 1.27 -16.89
N GLU A 115 4.93 0.25 -17.72
CA GLU A 115 4.11 -0.95 -17.81
C GLU A 115 3.97 -1.61 -16.43
N ARG A 116 5.00 -1.49 -15.58
CA ARG A 116 4.95 -1.94 -14.20
C ARG A 116 4.12 -1.00 -13.31
N LEU A 117 4.18 0.31 -13.52
CA LEU A 117 3.40 1.29 -12.76
C LEU A 117 1.92 1.28 -13.16
N GLU A 118 1.57 0.87 -14.38
CA GLU A 118 0.18 0.65 -14.78
C GLU A 118 -0.44 -0.55 -14.06
N ILE A 119 0.34 -1.62 -13.88
CA ILE A 119 -0.10 -2.83 -13.17
C ILE A 119 -0.02 -2.62 -11.64
N PHE A 120 1.08 -2.05 -11.17
CA PHE A 120 1.37 -1.79 -9.75
C PHE A 120 1.58 -0.28 -9.45
N PRO A 121 0.52 0.55 -9.53
CA PRO A 121 0.58 1.99 -9.27
C PRO A 121 1.25 2.41 -7.95
N SER A 122 1.07 1.66 -6.88
CA SER A 122 1.62 2.02 -5.56
C SER A 122 3.12 1.72 -5.43
N ALA A 123 3.77 1.17 -6.46
CA ALA A 123 5.12 0.68 -6.34
C ALA A 123 6.17 1.79 -6.51
N THR A 124 6.94 2.04 -5.44
CA THR A 124 7.95 3.12 -5.39
C THR A 124 9.39 2.67 -5.63
N THR A 125 9.63 1.35 -5.73
CA THR A 125 10.95 0.75 -5.98
C THR A 125 10.94 -0.14 -7.21
N CYS A 126 12.09 -0.25 -7.89
CA CYS A 126 12.28 -1.14 -9.03
C CYS A 126 12.41 -2.61 -8.59
N VAL A 127 12.21 -3.55 -9.53
CA VAL A 127 12.29 -4.99 -9.26
C VAL A 127 13.63 -5.40 -8.65
N HIS A 128 14.74 -4.83 -9.13
CA HIS A 128 16.07 -5.15 -8.61
C HIS A 128 16.23 -4.73 -7.13
N CYS A 129 15.83 -3.51 -6.77
CA CYS A 129 15.86 -3.04 -5.39
C CYS A 129 14.90 -3.84 -4.51
N LYS A 130 13.72 -4.21 -5.02
CA LYS A 130 12.75 -5.06 -4.31
C LYS A 130 13.36 -6.43 -3.98
N GLN A 131 13.89 -7.13 -4.97
CA GLN A 131 14.54 -8.44 -4.80
C GLN A 131 15.73 -8.39 -3.84
N ASN A 132 16.53 -7.32 -3.90
CA ASN A 132 17.66 -7.16 -2.98
C ASN A 132 17.22 -6.96 -1.52
N ARG A 133 16.09 -6.27 -1.30
CA ARG A 133 15.51 -6.11 0.05
C ARG A 133 14.97 -7.44 0.57
N GLU A 134 14.25 -8.17 -0.27
CA GLU A 134 13.68 -9.49 0.07
C GLU A 134 14.79 -10.50 0.44
N ARG A 135 15.90 -10.53 -0.32
CA ARG A 135 17.05 -11.40 0.00
C ARG A 135 17.70 -11.09 1.36
N ARG A 136 17.63 -9.84 1.82
CA ARG A 136 18.23 -9.43 3.11
C ARG A 136 17.31 -9.66 4.30
N ALA A 137 16.02 -9.86 4.05
CA ALA A 137 15.00 -10.03 5.08
C ALA A 137 14.71 -11.50 5.42
N GLY A 138 15.19 -12.44 4.58
CA GLY A 138 15.21 -13.88 4.86
C GLY A 138 16.59 -14.33 5.31
#